data_AF-A0A2E5MFC6-F1
#
_entry.id   AF-A0A2E5MFC6-F1
#
_cell.length_a   1.000
_cell.length_b   1.000
_cell.length_c   1.000
_cell.angle_alpha   90.00
_cell.angle_beta   90.00
_cell.angle_gamma   90.00
#
_symmetry.space_group_name_H-M   'P 1'
#
loop_
_entity.id
_entity.type
_entity.pdbx_description
1 polymer ?
#
loop_
_entity_poly.entity_id
_entity_poly.type
_entity_poly.pdbx_seq_one_letter_code
_entity_poly.pdbx_strand_id
1 'polypeptide(L)'
;MKNLVLIITVICFTQFSFAQDILDGAYKKDIRDGDNERLIQSYQHVREADVMWSTKIERVIDLREKMNQVFYYPLRPINDRQNLIDVLVQAIKEGTITAYGNASNDDEFQSPMSPSEVENIGLNQLGLQPVFVEEIEDPETGDAILDTTYNDFSDYSHDVKKYRVKEEWFFDKQRSVMEVRIIGICPVIDRRDEDGIYTGETSLFWVYFPEARKILSKSEVFNHRRNDAARLTYDDIFHKRFFSSRIVKESNKYDRKISEYKEGIDALLESEKIKEEIFNLEHDLWEY
;
A
#
# COMPACT_ATOMS: atom_id res chain seq x y z
N MET A 1 23.08 58.17 -30.63
CA MET A 1 23.34 57.90 -29.20
C MET A 1 22.00 57.88 -28.47
N LYS A 2 21.67 56.73 -27.85
CA LYS A 2 20.71 56.49 -26.74
C LYS A 2 19.22 56.71 -27.06
N ASN A 3 18.46 55.68 -27.45
CA ASN A 3 17.79 54.64 -26.63
C ASN A 3 16.93 55.21 -25.49
N LEU A 4 15.60 55.17 -25.65
CA LEU A 4 14.68 54.94 -24.52
C LEU A 4 13.32 54.41 -25.03
N VAL A 5 13.25 53.10 -25.29
CA VAL A 5 11.98 52.37 -25.38
C VAL A 5 11.56 52.07 -23.95
N LEU A 6 10.50 52.72 -23.49
CA LEU A 6 9.95 52.55 -22.15
C LEU A 6 9.06 51.30 -22.17
N ILE A 7 9.67 50.14 -21.93
CA ILE A 7 8.98 48.87 -21.70
C ILE A 7 8.36 48.96 -20.31
N ILE A 8 7.04 49.18 -20.27
CA ILE A 8 6.22 49.02 -19.06
C ILE A 8 6.18 47.52 -18.78
N THR A 9 7.07 47.07 -17.91
CA THR A 9 7.02 45.74 -17.29
C THR A 9 5.85 45.74 -16.31
N VAL A 10 4.68 45.32 -16.80
CA VAL A 10 3.57 44.89 -15.94
C VAL A 10 4.04 43.61 -15.24
N ILE A 11 4.63 43.77 -14.07
CA ILE A 11 4.83 42.68 -13.12
C ILE A 11 3.42 42.33 -12.62
N CYS A 12 2.80 41.35 -13.29
CA CYS A 12 1.58 40.73 -12.83
C CYS A 12 1.93 39.95 -11.56
N PHE A 13 1.77 40.60 -10.41
CA PHE A 13 1.77 39.94 -9.10
C PHE A 13 0.54 39.02 -9.10
N THR A 14 0.74 37.76 -9.48
CA THR A 14 -0.26 36.71 -9.24
C THR A 14 -0.40 36.58 -7.74
N GLN A 15 -1.46 37.17 -7.20
CA GLN A 15 -1.86 36.90 -5.83
C GLN A 15 -2.21 35.42 -5.76
N PHE A 16 -1.34 34.64 -5.12
CA PHE A 16 -1.70 33.34 -4.61
C PHE A 16 -2.73 33.58 -3.51
N SER A 17 -4.01 33.49 -3.88
CA SER A 17 -5.10 33.37 -2.92
C SER A 17 -4.93 32.03 -2.21
N PHE A 18 -4.38 32.06 -1.00
CA PHE A 18 -4.50 30.93 -0.08
C PHE A 18 -5.98 30.86 0.31
N ALA A 19 -6.71 29.91 -0.30
CA ALA A 19 -8.02 29.53 0.20
C ALA A 19 -7.84 29.07 1.65
N GLN A 20 -8.52 29.74 2.59
CA GLN A 20 -8.60 29.24 3.95
C GLN A 20 -9.48 28.00 3.91
N ASP A 21 -8.90 26.82 4.17
CA ASP A 21 -9.69 25.61 4.34
C ASP A 21 -10.73 25.84 5.43
N ILE A 22 -11.99 25.69 5.05
CA ILE A 22 -13.13 25.80 5.96
C ILE A 22 -13.00 24.64 6.95
N LEU A 23 -12.90 24.96 8.24
CA LEU A 23 -12.79 23.95 9.29
C LEU A 23 -14.10 23.16 9.39
N ASP A 24 -14.10 21.93 8.88
CA ASP A 24 -15.19 20.97 9.04
C ASP A 24 -15.02 20.18 10.35
N GLY A 25 -15.52 20.74 11.46
CA GLY A 25 -15.49 20.09 12.76
C GLY A 25 -15.46 21.05 13.95
N ALA A 26 -15.53 20.49 15.17
CA ALA A 26 -15.50 21.28 16.41
C ALA A 26 -14.11 21.86 16.74
N TYR A 27 -13.03 21.28 16.19
CA TYR A 27 -11.65 21.70 16.40
C TYR A 27 -10.78 21.28 15.22
N LYS A 28 -9.70 22.04 14.93
CA LYS A 28 -8.67 21.62 13.97
C LYS A 28 -7.98 20.39 14.53
N LYS A 29 -8.11 19.25 13.86
CA LYS A 29 -7.36 18.05 14.24
C LYS A 29 -5.91 18.29 13.91
N ASP A 30 -5.07 18.31 14.93
CA ASP A 30 -3.64 18.28 14.73
C ASP A 30 -3.19 16.83 14.73
N ILE A 31 -3.05 16.27 13.53
CA ILE A 31 -2.45 14.94 13.31
C ILE A 31 -0.94 15.00 13.60
N ARG A 32 -0.39 16.22 13.47
CA ARG A 32 0.99 16.59 13.74
C ARG A 32 1.11 16.87 15.24
N ASP A 33 2.23 16.53 15.85
CA ASP A 33 2.47 16.80 17.27
C ASP A 33 2.77 18.31 17.44
N GLY A 34 1.73 19.16 17.36
CA GLY A 34 1.88 20.62 17.40
C GLY A 34 2.52 21.18 16.14
N ASP A 35 1.87 21.03 14.98
CA ASP A 35 2.38 21.39 13.63
C ASP A 35 3.65 20.63 13.15
N ASN A 36 4.29 19.82 14.00
CA ASN A 36 5.46 19.00 13.63
C ASN A 36 5.06 17.67 12.98
N GLU A 37 5.84 17.21 11.98
CA GLU A 37 5.64 15.87 11.41
C GLU A 37 5.65 14.80 12.53
N ARG A 38 4.60 13.97 12.55
CA ARG A 38 4.48 12.89 13.53
C ARG A 38 5.73 12.01 13.47
N LEU A 39 6.39 11.84 14.61
CA LEU A 39 7.65 11.10 14.66
C LEU A 39 7.40 9.63 14.35
N ILE A 40 8.04 9.13 13.29
CA ILE A 40 8.06 7.71 12.97
C ILE A 40 8.89 7.01 14.03
N GLN A 41 8.35 5.95 14.65
CA GLN A 41 9.15 5.13 15.56
C GLN A 41 10.25 4.43 14.77
N SER A 42 11.49 4.85 15.00
CA SER A 42 12.66 4.23 14.38
C SER A 42 12.81 2.81 14.86
N TYR A 43 13.13 1.89 13.94
CA TYR A 43 13.56 0.57 14.34
C TYR A 43 14.87 0.65 15.11
N GLN A 44 15.05 -0.26 16.07
CA GLN A 44 16.31 -0.39 16.76
C GLN A 44 17.37 -0.86 15.75
N HIS A 45 18.55 -0.26 15.83
CA HIS A 45 19.69 -0.73 15.03
C HIS A 45 20.12 -2.11 15.54
N VAL A 46 20.14 -3.10 14.64
CA VAL A 46 20.55 -4.47 14.92
C VAL A 46 21.80 -4.76 14.10
N ARG A 47 22.85 -5.30 14.74
CA ARG A 47 24.06 -5.73 14.05
C ARG A 47 23.88 -7.18 13.60
N GLU A 48 24.46 -7.52 12.46
CA GLU A 48 24.43 -8.90 11.92
C GLU A 48 24.92 -9.93 12.94
N ALA A 49 25.98 -9.62 13.71
CA ALA A 49 26.52 -10.51 14.73
C ALA A 49 25.57 -10.79 15.91
N ASP A 50 24.55 -9.95 16.11
CA ASP A 50 23.56 -10.11 17.17
C ASP A 50 22.32 -10.90 16.69
N VAL A 51 22.20 -11.17 15.39
CA VAL A 51 21.11 -11.97 14.81
C VAL A 51 21.47 -13.45 14.95
N MET A 52 20.78 -14.17 15.83
CA MET A 52 21.01 -15.61 16.03
C MET A 52 20.28 -16.48 15.01
N TRP A 53 19.09 -16.04 14.61
CA TRP A 53 18.20 -16.74 13.70
C TRP A 53 17.40 -15.71 12.91
N SER A 54 17.15 -16.00 11.63
CA SER A 54 16.33 -15.17 10.76
C SER A 54 15.60 -16.02 9.72
N THR A 55 14.33 -15.73 9.45
CA THR A 55 13.57 -16.30 8.34
C THR A 55 12.76 -15.20 7.64
N LYS A 56 12.63 -15.31 6.32
CA LYS A 56 11.77 -14.43 5.51
C LYS A 56 10.42 -15.10 5.29
N ILE A 57 9.35 -14.36 5.53
CA ILE A 57 7.97 -14.85 5.47
C ILE A 57 7.17 -13.92 4.58
N GLU A 58 6.38 -14.50 3.68
CA GLU A 58 5.32 -13.77 3.00
C GLU A 58 3.98 -14.13 3.60
N ARG A 59 3.22 -13.10 3.97
CA ARG A 59 1.87 -13.21 4.50
C ARG A 59 0.87 -12.56 3.57
N VAL A 60 -0.34 -13.08 3.57
CA VAL A 60 -1.49 -12.44 2.93
C VAL A 60 -2.43 -11.92 4.00
N ILE A 61 -2.74 -10.63 3.89
CA ILE A 61 -3.79 -9.93 4.64
C ILE A 61 -5.02 -9.89 3.74
N ASP A 62 -6.08 -10.58 4.11
CA ASP A 62 -7.36 -10.53 3.38
C ASP A 62 -8.24 -9.42 3.95
N LEU A 63 -8.64 -8.46 3.11
CA LEU A 63 -9.46 -7.32 3.49
C LEU A 63 -10.92 -7.67 3.76
N ARG A 64 -11.36 -8.87 3.37
CA ARG A 64 -12.69 -9.39 3.67
C ARG A 64 -12.85 -9.68 5.16
N GLU A 65 -11.76 -9.93 5.86
CA GLU A 65 -11.76 -10.16 7.30
C GLU A 65 -12.07 -8.88 8.07
N LYS A 66 -12.93 -8.99 9.08
CA LYS A 66 -13.38 -7.85 9.89
C LYS A 66 -12.23 -7.06 10.52
N MET A 67 -11.14 -7.73 10.92
CA MET A 67 -9.99 -7.05 11.51
C MET A 67 -9.23 -6.18 10.50
N ASN A 68 -9.30 -6.53 9.22
CA ASN A 68 -8.54 -5.91 8.13
C ASN A 68 -9.36 -4.89 7.31
N GLN A 69 -10.66 -4.76 7.57
CA GLN A 69 -11.53 -3.76 6.93
C GLN A 69 -11.01 -2.32 7.11
N VAL A 70 -10.19 -2.11 8.13
CA VAL A 70 -9.35 -0.94 8.41
C VAL A 70 -8.58 -0.43 7.17
N PHE A 71 -8.07 -1.34 6.33
CA PHE A 71 -7.30 -0.99 5.14
C PHE A 71 -8.16 -0.79 3.88
N TYR A 72 -9.41 -1.24 3.91
CA TYR A 72 -10.30 -1.24 2.75
C TYR A 72 -11.23 -0.03 2.70
N TYR A 73 -11.71 0.43 3.86
CA TYR A 73 -12.58 1.59 3.94
C TYR A 73 -11.78 2.87 4.19
N PRO A 74 -12.24 4.02 3.66
CA PRO A 74 -13.47 4.22 2.89
C PRO A 74 -13.36 3.81 1.41
N LEU A 75 -14.49 3.48 0.77
CA LEU A 75 -14.52 3.11 -0.66
C LEU A 75 -14.19 4.27 -1.59
N ARG A 76 -14.42 5.50 -1.13
CA ARG A 76 -14.04 6.74 -1.82
C ARG A 76 -13.31 7.62 -0.81
N PRO A 77 -12.29 8.36 -1.25
CA PRO A 77 -11.60 9.29 -0.37
C PRO A 77 -12.59 10.33 0.18
N ILE A 78 -12.57 10.50 1.49
CA ILE A 78 -13.26 11.56 2.22
C ILE A 78 -12.15 12.51 2.69
N ASN A 79 -12.38 13.83 2.78
CA ASN A 79 -11.36 14.86 3.11
C ASN A 79 -10.17 14.38 3.97
N ASP A 80 -10.42 13.76 5.13
CA ASP A 80 -9.38 13.30 6.07
C ASP A 80 -9.00 11.80 5.95
N ARG A 81 -9.71 11.01 5.13
CA ARG A 81 -9.67 9.54 5.13
C ARG A 81 -9.56 8.98 3.72
N GLN A 82 -8.57 8.13 3.53
CA GLN A 82 -8.34 7.40 2.29
C GLN A 82 -8.14 5.92 2.61
N ASN A 83 -8.42 5.03 1.66
CA ASN A 83 -8.06 3.62 1.82
C ASN A 83 -6.54 3.44 1.62
N LEU A 84 -6.01 2.27 1.97
CA LEU A 84 -4.56 2.05 1.91
C LEU A 84 -4.02 2.11 0.46
N ILE A 85 -4.78 1.64 -0.53
CA ILE A 85 -4.30 1.61 -1.92
C ILE A 85 -4.25 3.02 -2.52
N ASP A 86 -5.25 3.85 -2.28
CA ASP A 86 -5.31 5.25 -2.70
C ASP A 86 -4.12 6.02 -2.16
N VAL A 87 -3.79 5.83 -0.87
CA VAL A 87 -2.63 6.45 -0.24
C VAL A 87 -1.33 6.04 -0.94
N LEU A 88 -1.17 4.75 -1.25
CA LEU A 88 0.03 4.24 -1.93
C LEU A 88 0.12 4.73 -3.37
N VAL A 89 -0.97 4.67 -4.13
CA VAL A 89 -1.01 5.10 -5.53
C VAL A 89 -0.80 6.61 -5.63
N GLN A 90 -1.47 7.41 -4.79
CA GLN A 90 -1.25 8.86 -4.73
C GLN A 90 0.21 9.19 -4.43
N ALA A 91 0.81 8.52 -3.44
CA ALA A 91 2.22 8.70 -3.11
C ALA A 91 3.17 8.36 -4.27
N ILE A 92 2.86 7.30 -5.02
CA ILE A 92 3.61 6.91 -6.22
C ILE A 92 3.45 7.97 -7.32
N LYS A 93 2.24 8.49 -7.55
CA LYS A 93 1.99 9.59 -8.51
C LYS A 93 2.75 10.87 -8.13
N GLU A 94 2.81 11.18 -6.83
CA GLU A 94 3.59 12.30 -6.29
C GLU A 94 5.11 12.07 -6.40
N GLY A 95 5.56 10.83 -6.64
CA GLY A 95 6.97 10.45 -6.70
C GLY A 95 7.66 10.37 -5.34
N THR A 96 6.89 10.27 -4.26
CA THR A 96 7.40 10.17 -2.88
C THR A 96 7.74 8.74 -2.49
N ILE A 97 7.13 7.76 -3.15
CA ILE A 97 7.39 6.32 -3.02
C ILE A 97 7.73 5.76 -4.39
N THR A 98 8.66 4.82 -4.42
CA THR A 98 8.95 4.02 -5.61
C THR A 98 8.18 2.70 -5.61
N ALA A 99 7.55 2.39 -6.75
CA ALA A 99 6.93 1.10 -6.98
C ALA A 99 7.89 0.18 -7.74
N TYR A 100 7.90 -1.10 -7.39
CA TYR A 100 8.75 -2.11 -7.99
C TYR A 100 7.91 -3.15 -8.72
N GLY A 101 8.36 -3.52 -9.90
CA GLY A 101 7.66 -4.43 -10.79
C GLY A 101 7.86 -5.90 -10.44
N ASN A 102 7.35 -6.77 -11.32
CA ASN A 102 7.55 -8.22 -11.26
C ASN A 102 7.08 -8.84 -9.94
N ALA A 103 5.87 -8.49 -9.51
CA ALA A 103 5.32 -8.99 -8.26
C ALA A 103 5.10 -10.52 -8.24
N SER A 104 5.03 -11.16 -9.41
CA SER A 104 4.84 -12.61 -9.55
C SER A 104 6.13 -13.41 -9.31
N ASN A 105 7.28 -12.95 -9.80
CA ASN A 105 8.54 -13.69 -9.74
C ASN A 105 9.49 -13.21 -8.64
N ASP A 106 8.96 -12.50 -7.64
CA ASP A 106 9.68 -12.14 -6.41
C ASP A 106 11.02 -11.44 -6.71
N ASP A 107 10.96 -10.37 -7.50
CA ASP A 107 12.12 -9.51 -7.70
C ASP A 107 12.42 -8.80 -6.38
N GLU A 108 13.66 -8.86 -5.90
CA GLU A 108 14.14 -8.28 -4.63
C GLU A 108 14.20 -6.74 -4.69
N PHE A 109 13.11 -6.10 -5.16
CA PHE A 109 13.02 -4.66 -5.40
C PHE A 109 14.07 -4.14 -6.39
N GLN A 110 14.45 -4.93 -7.41
CA GLN A 110 15.48 -4.53 -8.38
C GLN A 110 14.95 -3.67 -9.53
N SER A 111 13.71 -3.91 -9.95
CA SER A 111 13.11 -3.25 -11.13
C SER A 111 12.12 -2.15 -10.72
N PRO A 112 12.53 -0.88 -10.59
CA PRO A 112 11.61 0.22 -10.31
C PRO A 112 10.71 0.48 -11.53
N MET A 113 9.46 0.85 -11.28
CA MET A 113 8.47 1.21 -12.30
C MET A 113 8.14 2.70 -12.23
N SER A 114 7.74 3.25 -13.37
CA SER A 114 7.18 4.60 -13.44
C SER A 114 5.72 4.63 -12.93
N PRO A 115 5.22 5.79 -12.48
CA PRO A 115 3.82 5.91 -12.02
C PRO A 115 2.80 5.51 -13.10
N SER A 116 3.06 5.85 -14.36
CA SER A 116 2.19 5.49 -15.48
C SER A 116 2.15 3.99 -15.75
N GLU A 117 3.26 3.27 -15.52
CA GLU A 117 3.29 1.81 -15.65
C GLU A 117 2.47 1.12 -14.55
N VAL A 118 2.50 1.67 -13.32
CA VAL A 118 1.69 1.17 -12.19
C VAL A 118 0.20 1.25 -12.52
N GLU A 119 -0.26 2.40 -13.02
CA GLU A 119 -1.65 2.60 -13.42
C GLU A 119 -2.06 1.64 -14.54
N ASN A 120 -1.22 1.52 -15.57
CA ASN A 120 -1.46 0.60 -16.68
C ASN A 120 -1.56 -0.85 -16.23
N ILE A 121 -0.71 -1.31 -15.30
CA ILE A 121 -0.79 -2.66 -14.74
C ILE A 121 -2.12 -2.86 -14.01
N GLY A 122 -2.51 -1.89 -13.18
CA GLY A 122 -3.78 -1.94 -12.45
C GLY A 122 -4.98 -2.07 -13.40
N LEU A 123 -5.07 -1.20 -14.39
CA LEU A 123 -6.17 -1.16 -15.36
C LEU A 123 -6.19 -2.40 -16.27
N ASN A 124 -5.03 -2.81 -16.80
CA ASN A 124 -4.92 -4.00 -17.65
C ASN A 124 -5.40 -5.27 -16.93
N GLN A 125 -5.11 -5.39 -15.62
CA GLN A 125 -5.54 -6.55 -14.83
C GLN A 125 -7.04 -6.52 -14.50
N LEU A 126 -7.68 -5.36 -14.58
CA LEU A 126 -9.14 -5.20 -14.52
C LEU A 126 -9.82 -5.36 -15.89
N GLY A 127 -9.05 -5.60 -16.96
CA GLY A 127 -9.56 -5.69 -18.33
C GLY A 127 -9.92 -4.33 -18.93
N LEU A 128 -9.46 -3.23 -18.32
CA LEU A 128 -9.75 -1.87 -18.76
C LEU A 128 -8.54 -1.28 -19.50
N GLN A 129 -8.82 -0.50 -20.55
CA GLN A 129 -7.81 0.31 -21.22
C GLN A 129 -7.77 1.70 -20.58
N PRO A 130 -6.58 2.34 -20.47
CA PRO A 130 -6.43 3.67 -19.87
C PRO A 130 -7.16 4.76 -20.67
N VAL A 131 -7.29 4.54 -21.99
CA VAL A 131 -8.02 5.43 -22.89
C VAL A 131 -9.07 4.61 -23.61
N PHE A 132 -10.33 4.98 -23.40
CA PHE A 132 -11.46 4.42 -24.13
C PHE A 132 -12.00 5.50 -25.06
N VAL A 133 -12.00 5.22 -26.36
CA VAL A 133 -12.50 6.13 -27.39
C VAL A 133 -13.83 5.57 -27.89
N GLU A 134 -14.93 6.22 -27.53
CA GLU A 134 -16.23 5.93 -28.16
C GLU A 134 -16.47 6.93 -29.29
N GLU A 135 -16.85 6.39 -30.45
CA GLU A 135 -17.32 7.19 -31.56
C GLU A 135 -18.83 7.42 -31.35
N ILE A 136 -19.18 8.61 -30.84
CA ILE A 136 -20.57 9.00 -30.65
C ILE A 136 -20.99 9.82 -31.87
N GLU A 137 -22.04 9.39 -32.55
CA GLU A 137 -22.67 10.17 -33.62
C GLU A 137 -23.49 11.31 -33.00
N ASP A 138 -23.15 12.56 -33.36
CA ASP A 138 -23.87 13.74 -32.88
C ASP A 138 -25.30 13.79 -33.48
N PRO A 139 -26.38 13.79 -32.67
CA PRO A 139 -27.75 13.70 -33.17
C PRO A 139 -28.22 14.84 -34.07
N GLU A 140 -27.56 16.01 -34.02
CA GLU A 140 -27.89 17.18 -34.86
C GLU A 140 -27.01 17.32 -36.11
N THR A 141 -25.76 16.87 -36.06
CA THR A 141 -24.74 17.22 -37.07
C THR A 141 -24.28 16.02 -37.90
N GLY A 142 -24.47 14.78 -37.41
CA GLY A 142 -24.05 13.56 -38.11
C GLY A 142 -22.52 13.39 -38.25
N ASP A 143 -21.74 14.23 -37.56
CA ASP A 143 -20.30 14.11 -37.48
C ASP A 143 -19.91 13.19 -36.32
N ALA A 144 -18.90 12.34 -36.53
CA ALA A 144 -18.33 11.48 -35.50
C ALA A 144 -17.53 12.32 -34.49
N ILE A 145 -18.04 12.44 -33.27
CA ILE A 145 -17.30 13.03 -32.17
C ILE A 145 -16.59 11.89 -31.43
N LEU A 146 -15.26 12.02 -31.31
CA LEU A 146 -14.47 11.11 -30.49
C LEU A 146 -14.59 11.55 -29.03
N ASP A 147 -15.39 10.84 -28.24
CA ASP A 147 -15.39 11.02 -26.80
C ASP A 147 -14.27 10.16 -26.20
N THR A 148 -13.37 10.79 -25.46
CA THR A 148 -12.21 10.12 -24.87
C THR A 148 -12.40 10.10 -23.37
N THR A 149 -12.78 8.95 -22.83
CA THR A 149 -12.85 8.77 -21.37
C THR A 149 -11.50 8.23 -20.87
N TYR A 150 -10.96 8.88 -19.84
CA TYR A 150 -9.75 8.44 -19.15
C TYR A 150 -10.13 7.62 -17.92
N ASN A 151 -9.70 6.35 -17.89
CA ASN A 151 -9.88 5.50 -16.72
C ASN A 151 -8.69 5.71 -15.78
N ASP A 152 -8.92 6.24 -14.58
CA ASP A 152 -7.89 6.27 -13.54
C ASP A 152 -8.01 5.02 -12.65
N PHE A 153 -6.88 4.43 -12.27
CA PHE A 153 -6.84 3.29 -11.36
C PHE A 153 -7.43 3.62 -9.98
N SER A 154 -7.35 4.90 -9.56
CA SER A 154 -7.92 5.37 -8.28
C SER A 154 -9.44 5.11 -8.15
N ASP A 155 -10.17 5.09 -9.27
CA ASP A 155 -11.61 4.78 -9.27
C ASP A 155 -11.89 3.29 -8.96
N TYR A 156 -10.91 2.42 -9.24
CA TYR A 156 -11.01 0.96 -9.10
C TYR A 156 -10.27 0.42 -7.86
N SER A 157 -9.86 1.30 -6.95
CA SER A 157 -9.23 0.94 -5.68
C SER A 157 -10.02 -0.07 -4.84
N HIS A 158 -11.34 -0.09 -5.00
CA HIS A 158 -12.24 -1.01 -4.32
C HIS A 158 -12.08 -2.47 -4.76
N ASP A 159 -11.41 -2.77 -5.87
CA ASP A 159 -11.16 -4.13 -6.36
C ASP A 159 -9.94 -4.80 -5.73
N VAL A 160 -9.07 -4.03 -5.07
CA VAL A 160 -8.00 -4.58 -4.24
C VAL A 160 -8.62 -5.24 -3.02
N LYS A 161 -8.50 -6.58 -2.92
CA LYS A 161 -9.08 -7.38 -1.82
C LYS A 161 -8.06 -7.96 -0.88
N LYS A 162 -6.78 -8.03 -1.27
CA LYS A 162 -5.73 -8.67 -0.48
C LYS A 162 -4.46 -7.83 -0.55
N TYR A 163 -3.64 -7.92 0.50
CA TYR A 163 -2.27 -7.42 0.50
C TYR A 163 -1.31 -8.54 0.83
N ARG A 164 -0.27 -8.70 0.03
CA ARG A 164 0.90 -9.52 0.34
C ARG A 164 1.92 -8.67 1.09
N VAL A 165 2.42 -9.17 2.20
CA VAL A 165 3.40 -8.50 3.04
C VAL A 165 4.62 -9.39 3.16
N LYS A 166 5.79 -8.88 2.76
CA LYS A 166 7.08 -9.51 2.96
C LYS A 166 7.64 -9.06 4.31
N GLU A 167 7.91 -10.01 5.18
CA GLU A 167 8.43 -9.79 6.53
C GLU A 167 9.71 -10.59 6.73
N GLU A 168 10.62 -10.03 7.51
CA GLU A 168 11.78 -10.73 8.04
C GLU A 168 11.61 -10.86 9.55
N TRP A 169 11.59 -12.10 9.99
CA TRP A 169 11.52 -12.50 11.38
C TRP A 169 12.94 -12.80 11.82
N PHE A 170 13.40 -12.20 12.90
CA PHE A 170 14.73 -12.46 13.42
C PHE A 170 14.77 -12.37 14.94
N PHE A 171 15.69 -13.11 15.56
CA PHE A 171 15.91 -13.08 16.99
C PHE A 171 17.13 -12.22 17.32
N ASP A 172 16.92 -11.13 18.06
CA ASP A 172 17.99 -10.26 18.55
C ASP A 172 18.53 -10.79 19.89
N LYS A 173 19.78 -11.24 19.87
CA LYS A 173 20.49 -11.75 21.05
C LYS A 173 20.60 -10.72 22.17
N GLN A 174 20.78 -9.44 21.86
CA GLN A 174 21.03 -8.42 22.90
C GLN A 174 19.79 -8.14 23.73
N ARG A 175 18.63 -8.19 23.10
CA ARG A 175 17.33 -7.93 23.74
C ARG A 175 16.59 -9.20 24.12
N SER A 176 17.05 -10.34 23.61
CA SER A 176 16.40 -11.65 23.78
C SER A 176 14.94 -11.61 23.35
N VAL A 177 14.62 -10.89 22.27
CA VAL A 177 13.25 -10.72 21.76
C VAL A 177 13.23 -11.06 20.27
N MET A 178 12.16 -11.74 19.85
CA MET A 178 11.87 -11.94 18.43
C MET A 178 11.28 -10.65 17.85
N GLU A 179 11.97 -10.06 16.88
CA GLU A 179 11.51 -8.86 16.18
C GLU A 179 11.11 -9.18 14.74
N VAL A 180 10.17 -8.38 14.24
CA VAL A 180 9.66 -8.51 12.87
C VAL A 180 9.86 -7.20 12.14
N ARG A 181 10.48 -7.26 10.97
CA ARG A 181 10.64 -6.13 10.06
C ARG A 181 9.86 -6.36 8.79
N ILE A 182 8.94 -5.46 8.48
CA ILE A 182 8.24 -5.47 7.20
C ILE A 182 9.18 -4.87 6.16
N ILE A 183 9.47 -5.64 5.10
CA ILE A 183 10.33 -5.23 4.00
C ILE A 183 9.49 -4.54 2.93
N GLY A 184 8.32 -5.11 2.58
CA GLY A 184 7.48 -4.54 1.54
C GLY A 184 6.04 -5.01 1.60
N ILE A 185 5.19 -4.25 0.91
CA ILE A 185 3.76 -4.47 0.77
C ILE A 185 3.42 -4.54 -0.71
N CYS A 186 2.54 -5.45 -1.09
CA CYS A 186 2.07 -5.61 -2.45
C CYS A 186 0.53 -5.74 -2.46
N PRO A 187 -0.20 -4.84 -3.14
CA PRO A 187 -1.62 -5.02 -3.37
C PRO A 187 -1.90 -6.16 -4.36
N VAL A 188 -2.94 -6.92 -4.08
CA VAL A 188 -3.37 -8.10 -4.84
C VAL A 188 -4.85 -7.94 -5.21
N ILE A 189 -5.14 -8.17 -6.49
CA ILE A 189 -6.50 -8.20 -7.02
C ILE A 189 -6.88 -9.62 -7.43
N ASP A 190 -8.17 -9.91 -7.35
CA ASP A 190 -8.73 -11.17 -7.84
C ASP A 190 -8.97 -11.03 -9.36
N ARG A 191 -8.24 -11.80 -10.17
CA ARG A 191 -8.41 -11.83 -11.62
C ARG A 191 -9.68 -12.58 -11.98
N ARG A 192 -10.56 -11.92 -12.72
CA ARG A 192 -11.77 -12.52 -13.29
C ARG A 192 -11.62 -12.58 -14.80
N ASP A 193 -12.13 -13.66 -15.38
CA ASP A 193 -12.23 -13.79 -16.84
C ASP A 193 -13.36 -12.88 -17.38
N GLU A 194 -13.44 -12.72 -18.70
CA GLU A 194 -14.51 -11.97 -19.38
C GLU A 194 -15.91 -12.51 -19.02
N ASP A 195 -16.02 -13.80 -18.71
CA ASP A 195 -17.23 -14.49 -18.25
C ASP A 195 -17.53 -14.27 -16.74
N GLY A 196 -16.71 -13.50 -16.03
CA GLY A 196 -16.85 -13.21 -14.60
C GLY A 196 -16.42 -14.35 -13.66
N ILE A 197 -15.86 -15.43 -14.21
CA ILE A 197 -15.35 -16.58 -13.45
C ILE A 197 -14.03 -16.19 -12.78
N TYR A 198 -13.84 -16.62 -11.53
CA TYR A 198 -12.60 -16.40 -10.79
C TYR A 198 -11.49 -17.32 -11.31
N THR A 199 -10.45 -16.72 -11.91
CA THR A 199 -9.34 -17.45 -12.54
C THR A 199 -8.11 -17.49 -11.64
N GLY A 200 -7.96 -16.54 -10.71
CA GLY A 200 -6.89 -16.56 -9.72
C GLY A 200 -6.60 -15.19 -9.12
N GLU A 201 -5.44 -15.06 -8.50
CA GLU A 201 -4.98 -13.80 -7.91
C GLU A 201 -3.84 -13.20 -8.74
N THR A 202 -3.81 -11.89 -8.88
CA THR A 202 -2.68 -11.15 -9.45
C THR A 202 -2.11 -10.19 -8.44
N SER A 203 -0.79 -10.24 -8.26
CA SER A 203 -0.05 -9.24 -7.50
C SER A 203 0.29 -8.06 -8.43
N LEU A 204 0.03 -6.83 -8.00
CA LEU A 204 0.21 -5.64 -8.84
C LEU A 204 1.67 -5.18 -8.88
N PHE A 205 2.14 -4.60 -7.77
CA PHE A 205 3.49 -4.05 -7.62
C PHE A 205 3.97 -4.17 -6.17
N TRP A 206 5.28 -4.16 -5.96
CA TRP A 206 5.87 -4.11 -4.62
C TRP A 206 6.18 -2.67 -4.23
N VAL A 207 5.90 -2.33 -2.97
CA VAL A 207 6.31 -1.06 -2.35
C VAL A 207 7.28 -1.36 -1.24
N TYR A 208 8.42 -0.66 -1.22
CA TYR A 208 9.38 -0.77 -0.13
C TYR A 208 8.82 -0.11 1.14
N PHE A 209 8.59 -0.92 2.18
CA PHE A 209 7.86 -0.48 3.36
C PHE A 209 8.58 0.64 4.14
N PRO A 210 9.91 0.59 4.37
CA PRO A 210 10.62 1.68 5.06
C PRO A 210 10.48 3.05 4.40
N GLU A 211 10.39 3.11 3.07
CA GLU A 211 10.09 4.35 2.34
C GLU A 211 8.64 4.79 2.59
N ALA A 212 7.70 3.85 2.50
CA ALA A 212 6.28 4.11 2.70
C ALA A 212 5.92 4.60 4.12
N ARG A 213 6.70 4.28 5.16
CA ARG A 213 6.43 4.69 6.56
C ARG A 213 6.23 6.21 6.72
N LYS A 214 6.91 7.03 5.93
CA LYS A 214 6.77 8.50 5.98
C LYS A 214 5.38 8.99 5.59
N ILE A 215 4.68 8.21 4.77
CA ILE A 215 3.35 8.55 4.26
C ILE A 215 2.29 7.83 5.09
N LEU A 216 2.55 6.57 5.44
CA LEU A 216 1.69 5.78 6.32
C LEU A 216 1.58 6.36 7.73
N SER A 217 2.56 7.15 8.19
CA SER A 217 2.50 7.88 9.45
C SER A 217 1.67 9.16 9.38
N LYS A 218 1.40 9.68 8.17
CA LYS A 218 0.59 10.88 7.94
C LYS A 218 -0.87 10.54 7.64
N SER A 219 -1.13 9.36 7.07
CA SER A 219 -2.47 8.90 6.74
C SER A 219 -3.17 8.28 7.95
N GLU A 220 -4.30 8.87 8.31
CA GLU A 220 -5.18 8.37 9.37
C GLU A 220 -6.04 7.23 8.86
N VAL A 221 -6.39 6.35 9.79
CA VAL A 221 -7.19 5.17 9.50
C VAL A 221 -8.53 5.22 10.19
N PHE A 222 -9.53 4.63 9.56
CA PHE A 222 -10.84 4.47 10.16
C PHE A 222 -10.80 3.53 11.37
N ASN A 223 -11.01 4.09 12.56
CA ASN A 223 -11.03 3.32 13.79
C ASN A 223 -12.30 2.46 13.86
N HIS A 224 -12.15 1.17 14.15
CA HIS A 224 -13.28 0.28 14.40
C HIS A 224 -13.89 0.50 15.79
N ARG A 225 -13.12 1.10 16.72
CA ARG A 225 -13.63 1.49 18.03
C ARG A 225 -14.42 2.79 17.87
N ARG A 226 -15.52 2.89 18.62
CA ARG A 226 -16.52 4.00 18.61
C ARG A 226 -15.97 5.40 18.96
N ASN A 227 -14.66 5.60 18.99
CA ASN A 227 -14.03 6.86 19.35
C ASN A 227 -13.25 7.45 18.16
N ASP A 228 -13.80 8.51 17.59
CA ASP A 228 -13.24 9.26 16.46
C ASP A 228 -12.22 10.33 16.86
N ALA A 229 -11.98 10.52 18.17
CA ALA A 229 -11.06 11.51 18.72
C ALA A 229 -9.61 11.03 18.76
N ALA A 230 -9.37 9.75 19.07
CA ALA A 230 -8.04 9.13 19.05
C ALA A 230 -7.93 8.21 17.84
N ARG A 231 -7.33 8.73 16.76
CA ARG A 231 -7.16 8.01 15.50
C ARG A 231 -5.77 7.39 15.44
N LEU A 232 -5.70 6.20 14.84
CA LEU A 232 -4.45 5.50 14.55
C LEU A 232 -4.08 5.78 13.10
N THR A 233 -2.78 5.73 12.81
CA THR A 233 -2.28 5.82 11.43
C THR A 233 -1.98 4.43 10.88
N TYR A 234 -1.77 4.33 9.57
CA TYR A 234 -1.42 3.03 8.97
C TYR A 234 -0.09 2.52 9.51
N ASP A 235 0.90 3.39 9.74
CA ASP A 235 2.17 3.02 10.37
C ASP A 235 1.96 2.40 11.76
N ASP A 236 1.08 2.98 12.59
CA ASP A 236 0.78 2.43 13.93
C ASP A 236 0.18 1.02 13.86
N ILE A 237 -0.70 0.77 12.90
CA ILE A 237 -1.38 -0.53 12.75
C ILE A 237 -0.39 -1.60 12.31
N PHE A 238 0.48 -1.29 11.34
CA PHE A 238 1.53 -2.21 10.91
C PHE A 238 2.56 -2.44 12.01
N HIS A 239 2.96 -1.39 12.73
CA HIS A 239 3.93 -1.50 13.82
C HIS A 239 3.39 -2.32 14.99
N LYS A 240 2.12 -2.10 15.39
CA LYS A 240 1.43 -2.91 16.42
C LYS A 240 0.99 -4.28 15.93
N ARG A 241 1.19 -4.59 14.64
CA ARG A 241 0.70 -5.81 13.97
C ARG A 241 -0.79 -6.05 14.20
N PHE A 242 -1.58 -4.97 14.20
CA PHE A 242 -3.03 -5.04 14.43
C PHE A 242 -3.77 -5.40 13.13
N PHE A 243 -3.44 -6.57 12.58
CA PHE A 243 -4.06 -7.13 11.38
C PHE A 243 -4.06 -8.65 11.45
N SER A 244 -5.04 -9.27 10.79
CA SER A 244 -5.13 -10.72 10.65
C SER A 244 -4.47 -11.13 9.34
N SER A 245 -3.69 -12.20 9.36
CA SER A 245 -2.93 -12.63 8.19
C SER A 245 -2.67 -14.13 8.19
N ARG A 246 -2.46 -14.67 6.99
CA ARG A 246 -2.09 -16.06 6.76
C ARG A 246 -0.72 -16.14 6.10
N ILE A 247 0.11 -17.09 6.51
CA ILE A 247 1.42 -17.34 5.88
C ILE A 247 1.20 -18.05 4.54
N VAL A 248 1.88 -17.59 3.50
CA VAL A 248 1.78 -18.14 2.13
C VAL A 248 3.12 -18.66 1.63
N LYS A 249 4.22 -18.06 2.08
CA LYS A 249 5.58 -18.47 1.74
C LYS A 249 6.46 -18.32 2.98
N GLU A 250 7.34 -19.27 3.19
CA GLU A 250 8.46 -19.18 4.11
C GLU A 250 9.74 -19.38 3.30
N SER A 251 10.83 -18.75 3.73
CA SER A 251 12.16 -18.99 3.21
C SER A 251 12.51 -20.47 3.31
N ASN A 252 12.61 -21.13 2.17
CA ASN A 252 12.94 -22.54 2.07
C ASN A 252 13.98 -22.78 0.98
N LYS A 253 14.67 -23.92 1.06
CA LYS A 253 15.75 -24.30 0.13
C LYS A 253 15.34 -24.26 -1.35
N TYR A 254 14.06 -24.47 -1.64
CA TYR A 254 13.55 -24.59 -3.01
C TYR A 254 12.75 -23.36 -3.46
N ASP A 255 12.68 -22.32 -2.63
CA ASP A 255 11.89 -21.11 -2.82
C ASP A 255 10.41 -21.32 -3.19
N ARG A 256 9.81 -22.43 -2.73
CA ARG A 256 8.43 -22.80 -3.09
C ARG A 256 7.38 -22.14 -2.19
N LYS A 257 6.24 -21.76 -2.75
CA LYS A 257 5.08 -21.32 -1.96
C LYS A 257 4.36 -22.52 -1.34
N ILE A 258 3.65 -22.30 -0.23
CA ILE A 258 2.87 -23.36 0.45
C ILE A 258 1.85 -24.00 -0.50
N SER A 259 1.24 -23.18 -1.37
CA SER A 259 0.27 -23.62 -2.37
C SER A 259 0.83 -24.54 -3.46
N GLU A 260 2.15 -24.63 -3.62
CA GLU A 260 2.77 -25.47 -4.65
C GLU A 260 2.94 -26.93 -4.21
N TYR A 261 2.90 -27.20 -2.90
CA TYR A 261 3.11 -28.55 -2.36
C TYR A 261 2.00 -29.01 -1.40
N LYS A 262 1.12 -28.12 -0.95
CA LYS A 262 -0.10 -28.43 -0.19
C LYS A 262 -1.30 -27.75 -0.83
N GLU A 263 -2.44 -28.44 -0.84
CA GLU A 263 -3.69 -27.93 -1.40
C GLU A 263 -4.78 -27.83 -0.33
N GLY A 264 -5.69 -26.86 -0.50
CA GLY A 264 -6.90 -26.71 0.31
C GLY A 264 -6.62 -26.57 1.81
N ILE A 265 -7.22 -27.46 2.61
CA ILE A 265 -7.12 -27.45 4.08
C ILE A 265 -5.69 -27.70 4.54
N ASP A 266 -4.93 -28.55 3.85
CA ASP A 266 -3.57 -28.86 4.23
C ASP A 266 -2.66 -27.64 4.15
N ALA A 267 -2.90 -26.73 3.19
CA ALA A 267 -2.17 -25.47 3.09
C ALA A 267 -2.44 -24.52 4.27
N LEU A 268 -3.66 -24.57 4.83
CA LEU A 268 -4.01 -23.79 6.02
C LEU A 268 -3.35 -24.37 7.27
N LEU A 269 -3.39 -25.69 7.42
CA LEU A 269 -2.72 -26.38 8.53
C LEU A 269 -1.21 -26.16 8.48
N GLU A 270 -0.61 -26.18 7.29
CA GLU A 270 0.82 -25.89 7.13
C GLU A 270 1.16 -24.44 7.51
N SER A 271 0.33 -23.47 7.12
CA SER A 271 0.51 -22.08 7.55
C SER A 271 0.45 -21.92 9.07
N GLU A 272 -0.43 -22.66 9.77
CA GLU A 272 -0.50 -22.61 11.23
C GLU A 272 0.68 -23.33 11.88
N LYS A 273 1.16 -24.45 11.31
CA LYS A 273 2.36 -25.14 11.80
C LYS A 273 3.59 -24.24 11.74
N ILE A 274 3.85 -23.57 10.62
CA ILE A 274 4.99 -22.65 10.48
C ILE A 274 4.91 -21.55 11.54
N LYS A 275 3.71 -21.01 11.77
CA LYS A 275 3.48 -20.00 12.80
C LYS A 275 3.73 -20.54 14.22
N GLU A 276 3.34 -21.77 14.49
CA GLU A 276 3.59 -22.45 15.77
C GLU A 276 5.09 -22.77 15.96
N GLU A 277 5.79 -23.19 14.91
CA GLU A 277 7.25 -23.42 14.93
C GLU A 277 8.02 -22.14 15.27
N ILE A 278 7.66 -21.01 14.68
CA ILE A 278 8.27 -19.71 15.00
C ILE A 278 7.99 -19.33 16.45
N PHE A 279 6.77 -19.54 16.94
CA PHE A 279 6.39 -19.25 18.31
C PHE A 279 7.13 -20.15 19.32
N ASN A 280 7.26 -21.44 19.02
CA ASN A 280 8.00 -22.38 19.85
C ASN A 280 9.49 -22.06 19.85
N LEU A 281 10.06 -21.65 18.72
CA LEU A 281 11.45 -21.20 18.62
C LEU A 281 11.69 -19.97 19.51
N GLU A 282 10.74 -19.01 19.53
CA GLU A 282 10.80 -17.92 20.48
C GLU A 282 10.82 -18.46 21.91
N HIS A 283 9.83 -19.28 22.30
CA HIS A 283 9.68 -19.82 23.65
C HIS A 283 10.89 -20.61 24.14
N ASP A 284 11.45 -21.50 23.31
CA ASP A 284 12.61 -22.33 23.63
C ASP A 284 13.89 -21.50 23.87
N LEU A 285 13.98 -20.31 23.27
CA LEU A 285 15.08 -19.37 23.52
C LEU A 285 14.91 -18.61 24.85
N TRP A 286 13.71 -18.60 25.44
CA TRP A 286 13.44 -18.03 26.76
C TRP A 286 13.60 -19.05 27.89
N GLU A 287 13.30 -20.33 27.67
CA GLU A 287 13.48 -21.39 28.69
C GLU A 287 14.96 -21.83 28.79
N TYR A 288 15.76 -21.12 29.56
CA TYR A 288 17.10 -21.55 29.99
C TYR A 288 17.53 -21.00 31.35
#